data_AF-A0A3C0EIK1-F1
#
_entry.id   AF-A0A3C0EIK1-F1
#
_cell.length_a   1.000
_cell.length_b   1.000
_cell.length_c   1.000
_cell.angle_alpha   90.00
_cell.angle_beta   90.00
_cell.angle_gamma   90.00
#
_symmetry.space_group_name_H-M   'P 1'
#
loop_
_entity.id
_entity.type
_entity.pdbx_description
1 polymer ?
#
loop_
_entity_poly.entity_id
_entity_poly.type
_entity_poly.pdbx_seq_one_letter_code
_entity_poly.pdbx_strand_id
1 'polypeptide(L)'
;MATTDNIWEDSLTEDDVNLIKAYVEIGKPVDALVYTEDFERLLDIVHEDHQLATKHKIFLRLLNLRKRGRLPRITSAMMKSAS
;
A
#
# COMPACT_ATOMS: atom_id res chain seq x y z
N MET A 1 -24.78 19.78 -4.62
CA MET A 1 -24.67 18.63 -5.53
C MET A 1 -23.97 17.53 -4.78
N ALA A 2 -24.73 16.52 -4.32
CA ALA A 2 -24.18 15.36 -3.65
C ALA A 2 -23.98 14.26 -4.69
N THR A 3 -22.75 14.14 -5.21
CA THR A 3 -22.38 12.96 -6.00
C THR A 3 -21.92 11.91 -5.00
N THR A 4 -22.88 11.09 -4.58
CA THR A 4 -22.62 9.83 -3.88
C THR A 4 -22.04 8.86 -4.90
N ASP A 5 -20.77 9.01 -5.22
CA ASP A 5 -20.04 8.00 -6.00
C ASP A 5 -19.62 6.87 -5.05
N ASN A 6 -20.57 6.00 -4.75
CA ASN A 6 -20.34 4.73 -4.11
C ASN A 6 -20.86 3.65 -5.06
N ILE A 7 -20.13 3.44 -6.16
CA ILE A 7 -20.45 2.41 -7.15
C ILE A 7 -19.18 1.62 -7.50
N TRP A 8 -18.97 0.48 -6.86
CA TRP A 8 -18.42 -0.74 -7.48
C TRP A 8 -17.21 -0.62 -8.44
N GLU A 9 -16.13 0.07 -8.11
CA GLU A 9 -14.83 -0.20 -8.75
C GLU A 9 -14.07 -1.27 -7.92
N ASP A 10 -14.35 -2.54 -8.23
CA ASP A 10 -13.56 -3.72 -7.86
C ASP A 10 -12.29 -3.86 -8.73
N SER A 11 -11.99 -2.86 -9.55
CA SER A 11 -10.77 -2.79 -10.34
C SER A 11 -9.68 -2.06 -9.55
N LEU A 12 -8.54 -2.72 -9.36
CA LEU A 12 -7.33 -2.04 -8.88
C LEU A 12 -6.97 -0.95 -9.89
N THR A 13 -6.82 0.29 -9.41
CA THR A 13 -6.25 1.36 -10.22
C THR A 13 -4.79 1.06 -10.52
N GLU A 14 -4.22 1.65 -11.58
CA GLU A 14 -2.78 1.51 -11.88
C GLU A 14 -1.91 1.93 -10.69
N ASP A 15 -2.35 2.96 -9.98
CA ASP A 15 -1.72 3.46 -8.77
C ASP A 15 -1.78 2.44 -7.62
N ASP A 16 -2.90 1.72 -7.45
CA ASP A 16 -2.98 0.61 -6.48
C ASP A 16 -2.01 -0.52 -6.84
N VAL A 17 -1.89 -0.85 -8.12
CA VAL A 17 -0.97 -1.90 -8.59
C VAL A 17 0.48 -1.49 -8.30
N ASN A 18 0.85 -0.24 -8.58
CA ASN A 18 2.20 0.28 -8.29
C ASN A 18 2.47 0.30 -6.78
N LEU A 19 1.50 0.72 -5.98
CA LEU A 19 1.57 0.69 -4.52
C LEU A 19 1.76 -0.74 -3.97
N ILE A 20 1.04 -1.72 -4.53
CA ILE A 20 1.18 -3.13 -4.15
C ILE A 20 2.57 -3.65 -4.52
N LYS A 21 3.10 -3.32 -5.70
CA LYS A 21 4.44 -3.71 -6.12
C LYS A 21 5.51 -3.13 -5.18
N ALA A 22 5.44 -1.83 -4.90
CA ALA A 22 6.34 -1.16 -3.96
C ALA A 22 6.26 -1.82 -2.57
N TYR A 23 5.05 -2.10 -2.09
CA TYR A 23 4.83 -2.79 -0.82
C TYR A 23 5.48 -4.19 -0.78
N VAL A 24 5.36 -4.97 -1.87
CA VAL A 24 5.98 -6.30 -1.98
C VAL A 24 7.49 -6.20 -2.03
N GLU A 25 8.05 -5.21 -2.72
CA GLU A 25 9.50 -4.97 -2.80
C GLU A 25 10.10 -4.66 -1.42
N ILE A 26 9.42 -3.85 -0.61
CA ILE A 26 9.85 -3.56 0.76
C ILE A 26 9.81 -4.82 1.65
N GLY A 27 8.88 -5.74 1.38
CA GLY A 27 8.86 -7.04 2.06
C GLY A 27 8.59 -6.95 3.56
N LYS A 28 7.84 -5.93 4.02
CA LYS A 28 7.42 -5.79 5.42
C LYS A 28 5.90 -5.87 5.58
N PRO A 29 5.38 -6.40 6.70
CA PRO A 29 3.95 -6.35 6.98
C PRO A 29 3.50 -4.90 7.19
N VAL A 30 2.31 -4.55 6.71
CA VAL A 30 1.75 -3.18 6.81
C VAL A 30 1.79 -2.63 8.24
N ASP A 31 1.50 -3.47 9.24
CA ASP A 31 1.51 -3.08 10.65
C ASP A 31 2.91 -2.66 11.15
N ALA A 32 3.98 -3.15 10.52
CA ALA A 32 5.37 -2.82 10.86
C ALA A 32 5.99 -1.74 9.96
N LEU A 33 5.24 -1.22 8.99
CA LEU A 33 5.69 -0.19 8.05
C LEU A 33 5.41 1.22 8.57
N VAL A 34 4.32 1.42 9.30
CA VAL A 34 3.80 2.76 9.62
C VAL A 34 4.85 3.65 10.28
N TYR A 35 5.10 4.83 9.68
CA TYR A 35 6.07 5.82 10.17
C TYR A 35 7.50 5.29 10.35
N THR A 36 7.90 4.29 9.55
CA THR A 36 9.28 3.80 9.48
C THR A 36 9.99 4.30 8.23
N GLU A 37 11.32 4.22 8.22
CA GLU A 37 12.14 4.53 7.04
C GLU A 37 11.73 3.70 5.81
N ASP A 38 11.27 2.45 6.01
CA ASP A 38 10.78 1.61 4.92
C ASP A 38 9.47 2.13 4.31
N PHE A 39 8.66 2.82 5.09
CA PHE A 39 7.46 3.47 4.57
C PHE A 39 7.78 4.76 3.84
N GLU A 40 8.82 5.48 4.26
CA GLU A 40 9.34 6.62 3.49
C GLU A 40 9.89 6.14 2.14
N ARG A 41 10.66 5.03 2.13
CA ARG A 41 11.10 4.38 0.88
C ARG A 41 9.94 3.95 -0.01
N LEU A 42 8.86 3.42 0.58
CA LEU A 42 7.66 3.09 -0.18
C LEU A 42 7.08 4.33 -0.87
N LEU A 43 7.02 5.47 -0.19
CA LEU A 43 6.55 6.74 -0.77
C LEU A 43 7.47 7.23 -1.88
N ASP A 44 8.79 7.08 -1.72
CA ASP A 44 9.76 7.41 -2.76
C ASP A 44 9.56 6.57 -4.04
N ILE A 45 9.28 5.27 -3.89
CA ILE A 45 9.05 4.35 -5.03
C ILE A 45 7.77 4.74 -5.79
N VAL A 46 6.73 5.16 -5.08
CA VAL A 46 5.47 5.61 -5.72
C VAL A 46 5.46 7.10 -6.05
N HIS A 47 6.59 7.80 -5.89
CA HIS A 47 6.75 9.23 -6.13
C HIS A 47 5.74 10.12 -5.38
N GLU A 48 5.35 9.71 -4.17
CA GLU A 48 4.43 10.45 -3.31
C GLU A 48 5.18 11.35 -2.33
N ASP A 49 4.53 12.43 -1.91
CA ASP A 49 5.11 13.38 -0.96
C ASP A 49 5.17 12.81 0.48
N HIS A 50 6.18 13.23 1.24
CA HIS A 50 6.45 12.73 2.59
C HIS A 50 5.64 13.44 3.69
N GLN A 51 4.71 14.32 3.32
CA GLN A 51 3.78 14.98 4.24
C GLN A 51 2.96 13.97 5.03
N LEU A 52 2.67 14.34 6.28
CA LEU A 52 1.90 13.51 7.20
C LEU A 52 0.50 13.15 6.65
N ALA A 53 -0.14 14.08 5.93
CA ALA A 53 -1.44 13.85 5.30
C ALA A 53 -1.36 12.77 4.20
N THR A 54 -0.35 12.83 3.33
CA THR A 54 -0.09 11.85 2.28
C THR A 54 0.25 10.48 2.89
N LYS A 55 1.16 10.45 3.87
CA LYS A 55 1.48 9.26 4.67
C LYS A 55 0.23 8.58 5.21
N HIS A 56 -0.65 9.35 5.85
CA HIS A 56 -1.89 8.81 6.40
C HIS A 56 -2.83 8.27 5.30
N LYS A 57 -2.98 9.00 4.18
CA LYS A 57 -3.80 8.57 3.03
C LYS A 57 -3.31 7.25 2.43
N ILE A 58 -2.00 7.13 2.18
CA ILE A 58 -1.38 5.91 1.63
C ILE A 58 -1.53 4.75 2.61
N PHE A 59 -1.34 4.99 3.90
CA PHE A 59 -1.55 3.96 4.92
C PHE A 59 -3.01 3.45 4.94
N LEU A 60 -4.00 4.34 4.92
CA LEU A 60 -5.42 3.96 4.82
C LEU A 60 -5.70 3.15 3.55
N ARG A 61 -5.05 3.50 2.44
CA ARG A 61 -5.18 2.80 1.16
C ARG A 61 -4.65 1.36 1.25
N LEU A 62 -3.47 1.16 1.83
CA LEU A 62 -2.91 -0.17 2.11
C LEU A 62 -3.82 -0.99 3.03
N LEU A 63 -4.38 -0.37 4.09
CA LEU A 63 -5.34 -1.03 4.97
C LEU A 63 -6.62 -1.46 4.24
N ASN A 64 -7.13 -0.61 3.34
CA ASN A 64 -8.30 -0.94 2.54
C ASN A 64 -8.01 -2.09 1.57
N LEU A 65 -6.86 -2.09 0.91
CA LEU A 65 -6.40 -3.19 0.05
C LEU A 65 -6.25 -4.50 0.84
N ARG A 66 -5.73 -4.44 2.07
CA ARG A 66 -5.64 -5.60 2.98
C ARG A 66 -7.01 -6.12 3.38
N LYS A 67 -7.93 -5.24 3.79
CA LYS A 67 -9.31 -5.61 4.16
C LYS A 67 -10.06 -6.27 3.01
N ARG A 68 -9.77 -5.87 1.77
CA ARG A 68 -10.33 -6.45 0.54
C ARG A 68 -9.63 -7.73 0.08
N GLY A 69 -8.58 -8.20 0.78
CA GLY A 69 -7.80 -9.37 0.38
C GLY A 69 -6.95 -9.17 -0.89
N ARG A 70 -6.76 -7.91 -1.33
CA ARG A 70 -5.99 -7.56 -2.53
C ARG A 70 -4.53 -7.23 -2.22
N LEU A 71 -4.20 -7.02 -0.94
CA LEU A 71 -2.82 -6.84 -0.51
C LEU A 71 -2.18 -8.20 -0.19
N PRO A 72 -1.07 -8.58 -0.84
CA PRO A 72 -0.36 -9.81 -0.53
C PRO A 72 0.05 -9.87 0.95
N ARG A 73 -0.15 -11.02 1.59
CA ARG A 73 0.29 -11.20 2.97
C ARG A 73 1.78 -11.51 2.98
N ILE A 74 2.60 -10.52 3.33
CA ILE A 74 4.02 -10.74 3.52
C ILE A 74 4.22 -11.62 4.75
N THR A 75 4.59 -12.87 4.52
CA THR A 75 4.99 -13.82 5.56
C THR A 75 6.47 -14.08 5.45
N SER A 76 7.11 -14.47 6.55
CA SER A 76 8.54 -14.80 6.56
C SER A 76 8.91 -15.91 5.54
N ALA A 77 7.94 -16.74 5.13
CA ALA A 77 8.12 -17.72 4.06
C ALA A 77 8.26 -17.10 2.66
N MET A 78 7.59 -15.99 2.38
CA MET A 78 7.65 -15.29 1.08
C MET A 78 9.03 -14.63 0.87
N MET A 79 9.68 -14.16 1.95
CA MET A 79 11.02 -13.56 1.90
C MET A 79 12.14 -14.56 1.55
N LYS A 80 11.92 -15.88 1.74
CA LYS A 80 12.92 -16.92 1.42
C LYS A 80 13.01 -17.28 -0.06
N SER A 81 12.11 -16.79 -0.91
CA SER A 81 12.04 -17.17 -2.33
C SER A 81 12.82 -16.22 -3.25
N ALA A 82 13.43 -15.18 -2.70
CA ALA A 82 14.23 -14.18 -3.43
C ALA A 82 15.75 -14.31 -3.15
N SER A 83 16.20 -15.46 -2.63
CA SER A 83 17.62 -15.77 -2.40
C SER A 83 18.14 -16.81 -3.39
#